data_AF-A0A166D9D1-F1
#
_entry.id   AF-A0A166D9D1-F1
#
_cell.length_a   1.000
_cell.length_b   1.000
_cell.length_c   1.000
_cell.angle_alpha   90.00
_cell.angle_beta   90.00
_cell.angle_gamma   90.00
#
_symmetry.space_group_name_H-M   'P 1'
#
loop_
_entity.id
_entity.type
_entity.pdbx_description
1 polymer ?
#
loop_
_entity_poly.entity_id
_entity_poly.type
_entity_poly.pdbx_seq_one_letter_code
_entity_poly.pdbx_strand_id
1 'polypeptide(L)'
;MVSDKDVFQGLSLEDKKKYRKDTINRYGRRSFKKANKKINKLSKAEWDNYQSNLNTLIEKIAQSMETNSYTSKKVQKLIAKHFKLVGTLNPTTLNSYIELANLYSEHEDFIAFFNNYNEGLAEFLTNAMIFYAESEIED
;
A
#
# COMPACT_ATOMS: atom_id res chain seq x y z
N MET A 1 -12.77 25.05 11.29
CA MET A 1 -11.97 23.87 10.91
C MET A 1 -10.58 24.09 11.46
N VAL A 2 -10.13 23.25 12.40
CA VAL A 2 -8.72 23.28 12.84
C VAL A 2 -7.91 22.64 11.71
N SER A 3 -6.89 23.33 11.21
CA SER A 3 -6.01 22.78 10.18
C SER A 3 -5.13 21.70 10.81
N ASP A 4 -4.79 20.65 10.06
CA ASP A 4 -3.91 19.58 10.57
C ASP A 4 -2.62 20.17 11.16
N LYS A 5 -2.13 21.28 10.57
CA LYS A 5 -0.93 22.02 10.96
C LYS A 5 -0.96 22.54 12.41
N ASP A 6 -2.15 22.89 12.93
CA ASP A 6 -2.33 23.45 14.27
C ASP A 6 -2.34 22.37 15.38
N VAL A 7 -2.64 21.12 15.02
CA VAL A 7 -2.70 20.00 15.97
C VAL A 7 -1.30 19.48 16.34
N PHE A 8 -0.29 19.77 15.51
CA PHE A 8 1.08 19.24 15.68
C PHE A 8 1.98 20.02 16.64
N GLN A 9 1.61 21.23 17.07
CA GLN A 9 2.51 22.07 17.88
C GLN A 9 2.68 21.57 19.32
N GLY A 10 1.71 20.83 19.88
CA GLY A 10 1.72 20.40 21.29
C GLY A 10 1.95 18.90 21.57
N LEU A 11 2.06 18.06 20.54
CA LEU A 11 2.14 16.60 20.73
C LEU A 11 3.58 16.12 21.03
N SER A 12 3.69 15.16 21.94
CA SER A 12 4.94 14.44 22.23
C SER A 12 5.45 13.68 20.99
N LEU A 13 6.73 13.29 20.95
CA LEU A 13 7.28 12.52 19.82
C LEU A 13 6.59 11.17 19.62
N GLU A 14 6.13 10.53 20.69
CA GLU A 14 5.36 9.28 20.61
C GLU A 14 3.96 9.50 20.08
N ASP A 15 3.27 10.54 20.54
CA ASP A 15 1.94 10.89 20.08
C ASP A 15 1.95 11.32 18.61
N LYS A 16 3.00 12.02 18.16
CA LYS A 16 3.20 12.35 16.74
C LYS A 16 3.40 11.11 15.87
N LYS A 17 4.20 10.15 16.32
CA LYS A 17 4.42 8.88 15.59
C LYS A 17 3.13 8.06 15.53
N LYS A 18 2.41 7.94 16.64
CA LYS A 18 1.14 7.23 16.72
C LYS A 18 0.06 7.90 15.88
N TYR A 19 -0.06 9.23 15.96
CA TYR A 19 -1.02 10.01 15.17
C TYR A 19 -0.72 9.94 13.68
N ARG A 20 0.54 10.06 13.26
CA ARG A 20 0.94 9.89 11.85
C ARG A 20 0.58 8.49 11.36
N LYS A 21 0.86 7.46 12.16
CA LYS A 21 0.49 6.07 11.86
C LYS A 21 -1.03 5.89 11.76
N ASP A 22 -1.80 6.53 12.64
CA ASP A 22 -3.26 6.51 12.62
C ASP A 22 -3.86 7.28 11.45
N THR A 23 -3.23 8.37 11.01
CA THR A 23 -3.62 9.12 9.82
C THR A 23 -3.37 8.28 8.57
N ILE A 24 -2.20 7.64 8.46
CA ILE A 24 -1.90 6.70 7.37
C ILE A 24 -2.87 5.50 7.41
N ASN A 25 -3.16 4.95 8.59
CA ASN A 25 -4.12 3.86 8.74
C ASN A 25 -5.54 4.29 8.30
N ARG A 26 -6.02 5.44 8.77
CA ARG A 26 -7.35 5.97 8.41
C ARG A 26 -7.45 6.31 6.93
N TYR A 27 -6.45 6.98 6.39
CA TYR A 27 -6.37 7.36 4.99
C TYR A 27 -6.33 6.12 4.10
N GLY A 28 -5.41 5.19 4.37
CA GLY A 28 -5.34 3.89 3.68
C GLY A 28 -6.65 3.10 3.79
N ARG A 29 -7.25 2.99 4.99
CA ARG A 29 -8.55 2.32 5.16
C ARG A 29 -9.64 2.94 4.29
N ARG A 30 -9.67 4.27 4.18
CA ARG A 30 -10.64 4.97 3.33
C ARG A 30 -10.40 4.68 1.86
N SER A 31 -9.15 4.76 1.38
CA SER A 31 -8.77 4.46 -0.01
C SER A 31 -9.17 3.03 -0.37
N PHE A 32 -8.79 2.06 0.46
CA PHE A 32 -9.14 0.66 0.23
C PHE A 32 -10.64 0.36 0.41
N LYS A 33 -11.36 1.06 1.30
CA LYS A 33 -12.82 0.88 1.46
C LYS A 33 -13.60 1.38 0.25
N LYS A 34 -13.14 2.44 -0.43
CA LYS A 34 -13.71 2.87 -1.72
C LYS A 34 -13.55 1.77 -2.77
N ALA A 35 -12.43 1.06 -2.75
CA ALA A 35 -12.09 0.02 -3.72
C ALA A 35 -12.65 -1.38 -3.40
N ASN A 36 -12.85 -1.74 -2.12
CA ASN A 36 -13.18 -3.12 -1.72
C ASN A 36 -14.24 -3.22 -0.60
N LYS A 37 -15.32 -3.94 -0.89
CA LYS A 37 -16.43 -4.20 0.05
C LYS A 37 -16.03 -5.15 1.20
N LYS A 38 -15.07 -6.06 1.00
CA LYS A 38 -14.70 -7.08 2.02
C LYS A 38 -14.02 -6.49 3.25
N ILE A 39 -13.42 -5.30 3.12
CA ILE A 39 -12.83 -4.54 4.24
C ILE A 39 -13.85 -4.18 5.31
N ASN A 40 -15.13 -4.01 4.93
CA ASN A 40 -16.20 -3.74 5.89
C ASN A 40 -16.54 -4.95 6.77
N LYS A 41 -16.11 -6.15 6.40
CA LYS A 41 -16.40 -7.40 7.14
C LYS A 41 -15.27 -7.80 8.10
N LEU A 42 -14.10 -7.16 8.02
CA LEU A 42 -12.98 -7.46 8.90
C LEU A 42 -13.20 -6.90 10.30
N SER A 43 -12.86 -7.69 11.31
CA SER A 43 -12.70 -7.19 12.66
C SER A 43 -11.56 -6.17 12.73
N LYS A 44 -11.53 -5.40 13.83
CA LYS A 44 -10.45 -4.45 14.08
C LYS A 44 -9.08 -5.12 14.13
N ALA A 45 -8.97 -6.27 14.81
CA ALA A 45 -7.72 -7.00 14.95
C ALA A 45 -7.21 -7.55 13.60
N GLU A 46 -8.10 -8.10 12.77
CA GLU A 46 -7.73 -8.57 11.43
C GLU A 46 -7.28 -7.42 10.53
N TRP A 47 -7.97 -6.28 10.61
CA TRP A 47 -7.57 -5.07 9.89
C TRP A 47 -6.21 -4.55 10.32
N ASP A 48 -5.96 -4.47 11.63
CA ASP A 48 -4.70 -3.97 12.18
C ASP A 48 -3.53 -4.90 11.80
N ASN A 49 -3.74 -6.22 11.83
CA ASN A 49 -2.75 -7.20 11.39
C ASN A 49 -2.47 -7.10 9.87
N TYR A 50 -3.52 -7.01 9.05
CA TYR A 50 -3.39 -6.83 7.60
C TYR A 50 -2.59 -5.55 7.28
N GLN A 51 -2.95 -4.43 7.91
CA GLN A 51 -2.26 -3.16 7.76
C GLN A 51 -0.80 -3.23 8.18
N SER A 52 -0.49 -3.88 9.31
CA SER A 52 0.90 -4.02 9.76
C SER A 52 1.72 -4.78 8.73
N ASN A 53 1.19 -5.88 8.20
CA ASN A 53 1.87 -6.67 7.17
C ASN A 53 2.03 -5.90 5.86
N LEU A 54 1.01 -5.15 5.45
CA LEU A 54 1.06 -4.30 4.26
C LEU A 54 2.11 -3.19 4.44
N ASN A 55 2.09 -2.47 5.56
CA ASN A 55 3.05 -1.40 5.86
C ASN A 55 4.49 -1.90 5.81
N THR A 56 4.79 -2.99 6.51
CA THR A 56 6.13 -3.58 6.49
C THR A 56 6.57 -3.99 5.08
N LEU A 57 5.63 -4.45 4.26
CA LEU A 57 5.95 -4.84 2.88
C LEU A 57 6.19 -3.63 1.98
N ILE A 58 5.32 -2.63 2.06
CA ILE A 58 5.43 -1.37 1.31
C ILE A 58 6.71 -0.62 1.69
N GLU A 59 7.07 -0.56 2.98
CA GLU A 59 8.34 0.01 3.44
C GLU A 59 9.55 -0.72 2.83
N LYS A 60 9.52 -2.05 2.76
CA LYS A 60 10.60 -2.83 2.13
C LYS A 60 10.70 -2.58 0.64
N ILE A 61 9.56 -2.42 -0.04
CA ILE A 61 9.53 -2.08 -1.48
C ILE A 61 10.11 -0.67 -1.67
N ALA A 62 9.61 0.31 -0.92
CA ALA A 62 10.07 1.69 -0.93
C ALA A 62 11.59 1.83 -0.73
N GLN A 63 12.15 1.12 0.25
CA GLN A 63 13.60 1.10 0.50
C GLN A 63 14.39 0.43 -0.63
N SER A 64 13.78 -0.53 -1.33
CA SER A 64 14.46 -1.21 -2.44
C SER A 64 14.52 -0.39 -3.72
N MET A 65 13.63 0.59 -3.89
CA MET A 65 13.56 1.46 -5.07
C MET A 65 14.84 2.23 -5.34
N GLU A 66 15.56 2.64 -4.28
CA GLU A 66 16.77 3.45 -4.40
C GLU A 66 17.91 2.74 -5.15
N THR A 67 17.92 1.40 -5.13
CA THR A 67 19.04 0.59 -5.65
C THR A 67 18.62 -0.52 -6.60
N ASN A 68 17.32 -0.70 -6.85
CA ASN A 68 16.81 -1.81 -7.64
C ASN A 68 15.72 -1.34 -8.60
N SER A 69 15.77 -1.84 -9.84
CA SER A 69 14.65 -1.74 -10.78
C SER A 69 13.44 -2.55 -10.30
N TYR A 70 12.24 -2.12 -10.70
CA TYR A 70 10.99 -2.83 -10.42
C TYR A 70 10.98 -4.26 -10.95
N THR A 71 11.73 -4.56 -12.01
CA THR A 71 11.88 -5.91 -12.58
C THR A 71 12.89 -6.79 -11.86
N SER A 72 13.64 -6.25 -10.89
CA SER A 72 14.68 -7.00 -10.19
C SER A 72 14.10 -8.19 -9.41
N LYS A 73 14.83 -9.31 -9.36
CA LYS A 73 14.42 -10.50 -8.59
C LYS A 73 14.12 -10.20 -7.12
N LYS A 74 14.81 -9.21 -6.54
CA LYS A 74 14.57 -8.78 -5.15
C LYS A 74 13.20 -8.11 -5.01
N VAL A 75 12.88 -7.16 -5.88
CA VAL A 75 11.58 -6.47 -5.88
C VAL A 75 10.46 -7.45 -6.22
N GLN A 76 10.63 -8.28 -7.25
CA GLN A 76 9.61 -9.24 -7.67
C GLN A 76 9.26 -10.27 -6.58
N LYS A 77 10.23 -10.66 -5.73
CA LYS A 77 9.93 -11.46 -4.52
C LYS A 77 9.08 -10.71 -3.48
N LEU A 78 9.19 -9.39 -3.38
CA LEU A 78 8.33 -8.56 -2.53
C LEU A 78 6.95 -8.40 -3.16
N ILE A 79 6.86 -8.24 -4.48
CA ILE A 79 5.59 -8.15 -5.22
C ILE A 79 4.81 -9.47 -5.13
N ALA A 80 5.46 -10.62 -5.24
CA ALA A 80 4.79 -11.91 -5.03
C ALA A 80 4.19 -12.04 -3.61
N LYS A 81 4.86 -11.49 -2.59
CA LYS A 81 4.29 -11.41 -1.24
C LYS A 81 3.13 -10.43 -1.16
N HIS A 82 3.21 -9.32 -1.89
CA HIS A 82 2.15 -8.31 -1.95
C HIS A 82 0.90 -8.93 -2.59
N PHE A 83 1.05 -9.59 -3.74
CA PHE A 83 -0.01 -10.34 -4.42
C PHE A 83 -0.72 -11.32 -3.48
N LYS A 84 0.03 -12.15 -2.75
CA LYS A 84 -0.55 -13.08 -1.77
C LYS A 84 -1.30 -12.35 -0.65
N LEU A 85 -0.74 -11.25 -0.15
CA LEU A 85 -1.36 -10.47 0.92
C LEU A 85 -2.67 -9.81 0.45
N VAL A 86 -2.70 -9.11 -0.69
CA VAL A 86 -3.94 -8.53 -1.21
C VAL A 86 -4.96 -9.61 -1.57
N GLY A 87 -4.50 -10.77 -2.01
CA GLY A 87 -5.30 -11.98 -2.24
C GLY A 87 -6.09 -12.46 -1.01
N THR A 88 -5.63 -12.15 0.20
CA THR A 88 -6.38 -12.48 1.43
C THR A 88 -7.66 -11.66 1.57
N LEU A 89 -7.63 -10.40 1.12
CA LEU A 89 -8.79 -9.50 1.17
C LEU A 89 -9.77 -9.72 0.03
N ASN A 90 -9.31 -10.16 -1.13
CA ASN A 90 -10.18 -10.52 -2.24
C ASN A 90 -9.46 -11.59 -3.06
N PRO A 91 -10.13 -12.65 -3.53
CA PRO A 91 -9.50 -13.58 -4.47
C PRO A 91 -9.00 -12.78 -5.69
N THR A 92 -7.69 -12.66 -5.81
CA THR A 92 -7.04 -11.84 -6.83
C THR A 92 -6.47 -12.78 -7.88
N THR A 93 -6.98 -12.68 -9.11
CA THR A 93 -6.33 -13.26 -10.30
C THR A 93 -5.21 -12.33 -10.76
N LEU A 94 -4.31 -12.80 -11.64
CA LEU A 94 -3.25 -11.95 -12.21
C LEU A 94 -3.86 -10.73 -12.93
N ASN A 95 -4.96 -10.90 -13.67
CA ASN A 95 -5.68 -9.80 -14.32
C ASN A 95 -6.26 -8.80 -13.32
N SER A 96 -6.93 -9.26 -12.26
CA SER A 96 -7.45 -8.35 -11.23
C SER A 96 -6.34 -7.67 -10.42
N TYR A 97 -5.14 -8.26 -10.40
CA TYR A 97 -3.97 -7.60 -9.81
C TYR A 97 -3.43 -6.46 -10.66
N ILE A 98 -3.48 -6.60 -12.00
CA ILE A 98 -3.18 -5.52 -12.95
C ILE A 98 -4.19 -4.38 -12.79
N GLU A 99 -5.49 -4.70 -12.70
CA GLU A 99 -6.53 -3.68 -12.44
C GLU A 99 -6.28 -2.93 -11.13
N LEU A 100 -5.87 -3.66 -10.07
CA LEU A 100 -5.49 -3.06 -8.80
C LEU A 100 -4.22 -2.19 -8.92
N ALA A 101 -3.26 -2.59 -9.74
CA ALA A 101 -2.05 -1.81 -9.99
C ALA A 101 -2.41 -0.45 -10.62
N ASN A 102 -3.23 -0.45 -11.65
CA ASN A 102 -3.69 0.78 -12.31
C ASN A 102 -4.42 1.70 -11.32
N LEU A 103 -5.24 1.13 -10.43
CA LEU A 103 -5.91 1.90 -9.38
C LEU A 103 -4.92 2.68 -8.49
N TYR A 104 -3.74 2.13 -8.23
CA TYR A 104 -2.74 2.76 -7.36
C TYR A 104 -2.09 3.99 -7.98
N SER A 105 -2.00 4.06 -9.31
CA SER A 105 -1.44 5.20 -10.05
C SER A 105 -2.50 6.16 -10.60
N GLU A 106 -3.77 5.74 -10.71
CA GLU A 106 -4.85 6.56 -11.27
C GLU A 106 -5.59 7.39 -10.21
N HIS A 107 -5.72 6.87 -8.99
CA HIS A 107 -6.47 7.56 -7.94
C HIS A 107 -5.55 8.35 -7.01
N GLU A 108 -5.77 9.66 -6.94
CA GLU A 108 -5.06 10.60 -6.06
C GLU A 108 -4.98 10.09 -4.60
N ASP A 109 -6.06 9.45 -4.14
CA ASP A 109 -6.12 8.87 -2.79
C ASP A 109 -5.04 7.80 -2.56
N PHE A 110 -4.78 6.94 -3.55
CA PHE A 110 -3.76 5.90 -3.47
C PHE A 110 -2.36 6.46 -3.76
N ILE A 111 -2.23 7.37 -4.73
CA ILE A 111 -0.96 8.03 -5.05
C ILE A 111 -0.41 8.72 -3.81
N ALA A 112 -1.21 9.56 -3.17
CA ALA A 112 -0.78 10.26 -1.95
C ALA A 112 -0.55 9.28 -0.78
N PHE A 113 -1.24 8.14 -0.73
CA PHE A 113 -1.02 7.13 0.32
C PHE A 113 0.38 6.52 0.18
N PHE A 114 0.73 6.04 -1.02
CA PHE A 114 2.03 5.41 -1.27
C PHE A 114 3.18 6.42 -1.28
N ASN A 115 2.95 7.63 -1.79
CA ASN A 115 3.97 8.68 -1.79
C ASN A 115 4.32 9.19 -0.39
N ASN A 116 3.52 8.89 0.65
CA ASN A 116 3.92 9.12 2.04
C ASN A 116 5.07 8.23 2.52
N TYR A 117 5.35 7.12 1.83
CA TYR A 117 6.45 6.20 2.17
C TYR A 117 7.73 6.57 1.41
N ASN A 118 7.60 6.81 0.10
CA ASN A 118 8.66 7.33 -0.74
C ASN A 118 8.02 7.97 -1.98
N GLU A 119 8.55 9.11 -2.42
CA GLU A 119 8.06 9.79 -3.61
C GLU A 119 8.22 8.87 -4.84
N GLY A 120 7.18 8.78 -5.68
CA GLY A 120 7.16 7.89 -6.84
C GLY A 120 6.89 6.41 -6.53
N LEU A 121 6.64 6.04 -5.26
CA LEU A 121 6.33 4.66 -4.90
C LEU A 121 5.05 4.15 -5.55
N ALA A 122 4.04 5.01 -5.72
CA ALA A 122 2.78 4.61 -6.37
C ALA A 122 3.02 4.06 -7.79
N GLU A 123 3.80 4.79 -8.59
CA GLU A 123 4.16 4.41 -9.96
C GLU A 123 5.08 3.19 -9.97
N PHE A 124 6.12 3.18 -9.13
CA PHE A 124 7.03 2.04 -9.03
C PHE A 124 6.31 0.74 -8.67
N LEU A 125 5.41 0.80 -7.67
CA LEU A 125 4.62 -0.34 -7.23
C LEU A 125 3.69 -0.82 -8.34
N THR A 126 3.03 0.11 -9.05
CA THR A 126 2.17 -0.20 -10.20
C THR A 126 2.93 -0.98 -11.27
N ASN A 127 4.07 -0.45 -11.72
CA ASN A 127 4.91 -1.10 -12.74
C ASN A 127 5.43 -2.47 -12.27
N ALA A 128 5.81 -2.58 -11.00
CA ALA A 128 6.29 -3.83 -10.43
C ALA A 128 5.18 -4.90 -10.36
N MET A 129 3.94 -4.49 -10.05
CA MET A 129 2.76 -5.36 -10.00
C MET A 129 2.35 -5.86 -11.38
N ILE A 130 2.34 -4.98 -12.39
CA ILE A 130 2.01 -5.35 -13.77
C ILE A 130 3.04 -6.35 -14.30
N PHE A 131 4.33 -6.03 -14.15
CA PHE A 131 5.41 -6.93 -14.58
C PHE A 131 5.30 -8.32 -13.93
N TYR A 132 5.00 -8.38 -12.63
CA TYR A 132 4.80 -9.66 -11.93
C TYR A 132 3.65 -10.46 -12.56
N ALA A 133 2.50 -9.81 -12.76
CA ALA A 133 1.33 -10.46 -13.30
C ALA A 133 1.55 -10.98 -14.73
N GLU A 134 2.18 -10.18 -15.59
CA GLU A 134 2.51 -10.58 -16.97
C GLU A 134 3.51 -11.73 -16.99
N SER A 135 4.54 -11.70 -16.14
CA SER A 135 5.54 -12.77 -16.09
C SER A 135 4.98 -14.13 -15.64
N GLU A 136 3.93 -14.14 -14.82
CA GLU A 136 3.30 -15.38 -14.34
C GLU A 136 2.16 -15.85 -15.27
N ILE A 137 1.75 -15.04 -16.27
CA ILE A 137 0.82 -15.46 -17.33
C ILE A 137 1.58 -16.24 -18.42
N GLU A 138 2.87 -15.99 -18.59
CA GLU A 138 3.71 -16.62 -19.61
C GLU A 138 4.29 -18.00 -19.19
N ASP A 139 4.12 -18.41 -17.93
CA ASP A 139 4.50 -19.73 -17.38
C ASP A 139 3.31 -20.72 -17.36
#